data_AF-A0A7X6XL24-F1
#
_entry.id   AF-A0A7X6XL24-F1
#
_cell.length_a   1.000
_cell.length_b   1.000
_cell.length_c   1.000
_cell.angle_alpha   90.00
_cell.angle_beta   90.00
_cell.angle_gamma   90.00
#
_symmetry.space_group_name_H-M   'P 1'
#
loop_
_entity.id
_entity.type
_entity.pdbx_description
1 polymer ?
#
loop_
_entity_poly.entity_id
_entity_poly.type
_entity_poly.pdbx_seq_one_letter_code
_entity_poly.pdbx_strand_id
1 'polypeptide(L)'
;MGPTIDQRAEALVEEIRARRFRGEDPAVTVPADAGPEELIARVLAAERLNAALALPGGTYNPQESLAETIFQGGVRALNAWAFREARRRFDDAARRAREPRLQQRIALFIALCALLQEAVRIDPERSLSTSHRENLKQTLPRLDCLSAAERAHYQAEVTRLYDLRAALQEDAYLRTVWHLVRARMAMEVSEDDFGLTWLLAARRCARELFEPGEYLAGLLDRARKRILLLLGEVPPAEEEATRAEVGHLRPGEVFEAFLAALDAGTGRQARRDLQLFTIHPFVAAPA
;
A
#
# COMPACT_ATOMS: atom_id res chain seq x y z
N MET A 1 18.64 -48.22 2.46
CA MET A 1 18.54 -46.80 2.84
C MET A 1 17.08 -46.42 2.73
N GLY A 2 16.46 -45.93 3.81
CA GLY A 2 15.10 -45.43 3.76
C GLY A 2 14.99 -44.18 2.87
N PRO A 3 13.78 -43.79 2.44
CA PRO A 3 13.58 -42.55 1.69
C PRO A 3 14.05 -41.35 2.51
N THR A 4 14.60 -40.34 1.86
CA THR A 4 14.96 -39.09 2.54
C THR A 4 13.71 -38.34 2.99
N ILE A 5 13.85 -37.43 3.97
CA ILE A 5 12.75 -36.56 4.45
C ILE A 5 12.05 -35.84 3.28
N ASP A 6 12.82 -35.31 2.32
CA ASP A 6 12.27 -34.62 1.14
C ASP A 6 11.50 -35.55 0.20
N GLN A 7 12.01 -36.75 -0.05
CA GLN A 7 11.31 -37.76 -0.86
C GLN A 7 10.01 -38.18 -0.18
N ARG A 8 10.03 -38.31 1.15
CA ARG A 8 8.85 -38.63 1.94
C ARG A 8 7.82 -37.50 1.91
N ALA A 9 8.25 -36.25 2.05
CA ALA A 9 7.39 -35.08 1.95
C ALA A 9 6.74 -34.99 0.56
N GLU A 10 7.49 -35.25 -0.52
CA GLU A 10 6.95 -35.23 -1.88
C GLU A 10 5.91 -36.34 -2.12
N ALA A 11 6.16 -37.55 -1.60
CA ALA A 11 5.19 -38.64 -1.66
C ALA A 11 3.87 -38.27 -0.94
N LEU A 12 3.96 -37.62 0.22
CA LEU A 12 2.79 -37.12 0.95
C LEU A 12 2.06 -36.03 0.17
N VAL A 13 2.79 -35.14 -0.50
CA VAL A 13 2.22 -34.08 -1.35
C VAL A 13 1.36 -34.68 -2.46
N GLU A 14 1.87 -35.69 -3.17
CA GLU A 14 1.14 -36.36 -4.25
C GLU A 14 -0.08 -37.13 -3.74
N GLU A 15 0.03 -37.81 -2.60
CA GLU A 15 -1.10 -38.50 -1.96
C GLU A 15 -2.24 -37.52 -1.64
N ILE A 16 -1.91 -36.38 -1.03
CA ILE A 16 -2.91 -35.38 -0.64
C ILE A 16 -3.48 -34.66 -1.88
N ARG A 17 -2.69 -34.42 -2.93
CA ARG A 17 -3.19 -33.89 -4.21
C ARG A 17 -4.23 -34.82 -4.84
N ALA A 18 -3.97 -36.13 -4.84
CA ALA A 18 -4.91 -37.12 -5.34
C ALA A 18 -6.22 -37.14 -4.51
N ARG A 19 -6.13 -37.02 -3.18
CA ARG A 19 -7.30 -36.88 -2.28
C ARG A 19 -8.10 -35.60 -2.56
N ARG A 20 -7.40 -34.48 -2.76
CA ARG A 20 -8.01 -33.19 -3.10
C ARG A 20 -8.74 -33.23 -4.43
N PHE A 21 -8.20 -33.95 -5.42
CA PHE A 21 -8.88 -34.16 -6.72
C PHE A 21 -10.22 -34.90 -6.56
N ARG A 22 -10.37 -35.71 -5.51
CA ARG A 22 -11.62 -36.38 -5.14
C ARG A 22 -12.56 -35.55 -4.26
N GLY A 23 -12.21 -34.29 -3.98
CA GLY A 23 -13.03 -33.37 -3.18
C GLY A 23 -12.80 -33.45 -1.67
N GLU A 24 -11.76 -34.16 -1.20
CA GLU A 24 -11.43 -34.22 0.23
C GLU A 24 -10.71 -32.94 0.71
N ASP A 25 -10.96 -32.52 1.95
CA ASP A 25 -10.28 -31.38 2.59
C ASP A 25 -8.81 -31.73 2.88
N PRO A 26 -7.83 -30.97 2.34
CA PRO A 26 -6.42 -31.30 2.46
C PRO A 26 -5.87 -30.94 3.84
N ALA A 27 -6.18 -31.77 4.85
CA ALA A 27 -5.47 -31.76 6.13
C ALA A 27 -4.36 -32.82 6.14
N VAL A 28 -3.18 -32.45 6.63
CA VAL A 28 -2.06 -33.36 6.86
C VAL A 28 -2.13 -33.87 8.29
N THR A 29 -2.62 -35.09 8.47
CA THR A 29 -2.69 -35.72 9.80
C THR A 29 -1.32 -36.16 10.25
N VAL A 30 -0.91 -35.82 11.47
CA VAL A 30 0.31 -36.35 12.11
C VAL A 30 -0.10 -37.41 13.14
N PRO A 31 0.31 -38.67 12.95
CA PRO A 31 0.08 -39.73 13.94
C PRO A 31 0.72 -39.38 15.29
N ALA A 32 0.09 -39.82 16.38
CA ALA A 32 0.60 -39.57 17.74
C ALA A 32 1.94 -40.25 18.03
N ASP A 33 2.25 -41.32 17.29
CA ASP A 33 3.46 -42.13 17.35
C ASP A 33 4.48 -41.77 16.26
N ALA A 34 4.28 -40.67 15.52
CA ALA A 34 5.18 -40.25 14.46
C ALA A 34 6.59 -39.92 14.99
N GLY A 35 7.60 -40.59 14.44
CA GLY A 35 9.00 -40.25 14.69
C GLY A 35 9.41 -38.88 14.11
N PRO A 36 10.54 -38.31 14.52
CA PRO A 36 10.97 -36.96 14.11
C PRO A 36 11.04 -36.75 12.59
N GLU A 37 11.53 -37.72 11.84
CA GLU A 37 11.67 -37.61 10.38
C GLU A 37 10.31 -37.55 9.66
N GLU A 38 9.34 -38.35 10.08
CA GLU A 38 7.97 -38.33 9.54
C GLU A 38 7.24 -37.05 9.93
N LEU A 39 7.47 -36.54 11.15
CA LEU A 39 6.93 -35.26 11.60
C LEU A 39 7.45 -34.11 10.73
N ILE A 40 8.77 -34.05 10.48
CA ILE A 40 9.37 -33.04 9.59
C ILE A 40 8.81 -33.17 8.17
N ALA A 41 8.73 -34.39 7.63
CA ALA A 41 8.20 -34.62 6.28
C ALA A 41 6.73 -34.15 6.14
N ARG A 42 5.91 -34.36 7.17
CA ARG A 42 4.50 -33.90 7.20
C ARG A 42 4.38 -32.39 7.36
N VAL A 43 5.22 -31.75 8.16
CA VAL A 43 5.27 -30.28 8.25
C VAL A 43 5.65 -29.69 6.89
N LEU A 44 6.69 -30.22 6.23
CA LEU A 44 7.11 -29.77 4.89
C LEU A 44 6.02 -29.99 3.85
N ALA A 45 5.32 -31.13 3.88
CA ALA A 45 4.20 -31.39 2.99
C ALA A 45 3.03 -30.43 3.25
N ALA A 46 2.70 -30.17 4.51
CA ALA A 46 1.67 -29.20 4.89
C ALA A 46 2.01 -27.79 4.42
N GLU A 47 3.26 -27.36 4.57
CA GLU A 47 3.75 -26.09 4.03
C GLU A 47 3.66 -26.04 2.50
N ARG A 48 4.16 -27.06 1.78
CA ARG A 48 4.13 -27.08 0.30
C ARG A 48 2.71 -27.03 -0.26
N LEU A 49 1.74 -27.59 0.45
CA LEU A 49 0.33 -27.63 0.05
C LEU A 49 -0.50 -26.45 0.55
N ASN A 50 0.06 -25.61 1.42
CA ASN A 50 -0.70 -24.69 2.26
C ASN A 50 -1.91 -25.38 2.93
N ALA A 51 -1.64 -26.54 3.53
CA ALA A 51 -2.59 -27.41 4.18
C ALA A 51 -2.49 -27.28 5.71
N ALA A 52 -3.61 -27.51 6.39
CA ALA A 52 -3.62 -27.55 7.84
C ALA A 52 -2.92 -28.83 8.34
N LEU A 53 -2.13 -28.71 9.40
CA LEU A 53 -1.51 -29.82 10.11
C LEU A 53 -2.43 -30.26 11.25
N ALA A 54 -3.01 -31.45 11.16
CA ALA A 54 -3.83 -32.01 12.22
C ALA A 54 -2.96 -32.82 13.18
N LEU A 55 -2.78 -32.30 14.40
CA LEU A 55 -2.01 -32.90 15.49
C LEU A 55 -2.96 -33.53 16.52
N PRO A 56 -2.49 -34.49 17.34
CA PRO A 56 -3.24 -34.91 18.53
C PRO A 56 -3.42 -33.72 19.47
N GLY A 57 -4.65 -33.19 19.55
CA GLY A 57 -4.99 -32.02 20.36
C GLY A 57 -5.28 -30.73 19.60
N GLY A 58 -5.15 -30.69 18.27
CA GLY A 58 -5.60 -29.52 17.51
C GLY A 58 -5.13 -29.46 16.07
N THR A 59 -5.58 -28.42 15.38
CA THR A 59 -5.21 -28.11 14.00
C THR A 59 -4.34 -26.87 13.97
N TYR A 60 -3.21 -26.94 13.27
CA TYR A 60 -2.26 -25.84 13.13
C TYR A 60 -2.05 -25.49 11.66
N ASN A 61 -1.96 -24.21 11.32
CA ASN A 61 -1.69 -23.75 9.96
C ASN A 61 -0.25 -23.19 9.89
N PRO A 62 0.71 -23.93 9.31
CA PRO A 62 2.11 -23.51 9.29
C PRO A 62 2.35 -22.17 8.60
N GLN A 63 1.52 -21.84 7.61
CA GLN A 63 1.67 -20.61 6.85
C GLN A 63 0.98 -19.39 7.47
N GLU A 64 0.23 -19.53 8.56
CA GLU A 64 -0.61 -18.44 9.07
C GLU A 64 0.22 -17.26 9.58
N SER A 65 1.27 -17.51 10.37
CA SER A 65 2.17 -16.47 10.86
C SER A 65 2.92 -15.75 9.73
N LEU A 66 3.22 -16.48 8.65
CA LEU A 66 3.83 -15.90 7.47
C LEU A 66 2.82 -15.05 6.69
N ALA A 67 1.57 -15.50 6.56
CA ALA A 67 0.48 -14.73 5.98
C ALA A 67 0.26 -13.41 6.73
N GLU A 68 0.27 -13.44 8.06
CA GLU A 68 0.16 -12.24 8.89
C GLU A 68 1.35 -11.30 8.69
N THR A 69 2.58 -11.82 8.66
CA THR A 69 3.79 -11.02 8.40
C THR A 69 3.73 -10.32 7.04
N ILE A 70 3.31 -11.05 6.00
CA ILE A 70 3.14 -10.51 4.65
C ILE A 70 2.03 -9.46 4.63
N PHE A 71 0.90 -9.73 5.29
CA PHE A 71 -0.22 -8.78 5.43
C PHE A 71 0.25 -7.47 6.07
N GLN A 72 0.96 -7.52 7.20
CA GLN A 72 1.50 -6.32 7.86
C GLN A 72 2.48 -5.56 6.95
N GLY A 73 3.26 -6.29 6.15
CA GLY A 73 4.07 -5.70 5.10
C GLY A 73 3.25 -4.96 4.04
N GLY A 74 2.09 -5.51 3.65
CA GLY A 74 1.14 -4.87 2.74
C GLY A 74 0.55 -3.59 3.32
N VAL A 75 0.19 -3.59 4.63
CA VAL A 75 -0.29 -2.39 5.33
C VAL A 75 0.77 -1.29 5.33
N ARG A 76 2.04 -1.62 5.63
CA ARG A 76 3.15 -0.66 5.56
C ARG A 76 3.34 -0.10 4.15
N ALA A 77 3.32 -0.95 3.13
CA ALA A 77 3.42 -0.52 1.74
C ALA A 77 2.26 0.40 1.33
N LEU A 78 1.03 0.10 1.77
CA LEU A 78 -0.14 0.94 1.52
C LEU A 78 0.00 2.34 2.13
N ASN A 79 0.49 2.42 3.38
CA ASN A 79 0.72 3.69 4.06
C ASN A 79 1.93 4.48 3.53
N ALA A 80 2.78 3.84 2.72
CA ALA A 80 3.82 4.49 1.92
C ALA A 80 3.36 4.78 0.47
N TRP A 81 2.07 4.63 0.17
CA TRP A 81 1.47 4.81 -1.17
C TRP A 81 2.02 3.89 -2.27
N ALA A 82 2.69 2.80 -1.90
CA ALA A 82 3.21 1.78 -2.81
C ALA A 82 2.10 0.77 -3.21
N PHE A 83 1.04 1.26 -3.87
CA PHE A 83 -0.20 0.50 -4.12
C PHE A 83 0.00 -0.86 -4.82
N ARG A 84 0.90 -0.92 -5.82
CA ARG A 84 1.21 -2.18 -6.53
C ARG A 84 1.83 -3.21 -5.59
N GLU A 85 2.77 -2.77 -4.75
CA GLU A 85 3.44 -3.63 -3.78
C GLU A 85 2.49 -4.07 -2.66
N ALA A 86 1.67 -3.14 -2.15
CA ALA A 86 0.64 -3.44 -1.17
C ALA A 86 -0.32 -4.52 -1.70
N ARG A 87 -0.83 -4.34 -2.93
CA ARG A 87 -1.72 -5.31 -3.57
C ARG A 87 -1.08 -6.67 -3.74
N ARG A 88 0.16 -6.72 -4.25
CA ARG A 88 0.93 -7.96 -4.40
C ARG A 88 1.07 -8.71 -3.07
N ARG A 89 1.36 -7.98 -1.98
CA ARG A 89 1.47 -8.57 -0.63
C ARG A 89 0.13 -9.06 -0.11
N PHE A 90 -0.96 -8.31 -0.29
CA PHE A 90 -2.28 -8.77 0.13
C PHE A 90 -2.72 -10.02 -0.65
N ASP A 91 -2.48 -10.08 -1.95
CA ASP A 91 -2.76 -11.27 -2.75
C ASP A 91 -1.89 -12.47 -2.33
N ASP A 92 -0.64 -12.25 -1.91
CA ASP A 92 0.23 -13.31 -1.37
C ASP A 92 -0.20 -13.78 0.02
N ALA A 93 -0.60 -12.85 0.91
CA ALA A 93 -1.17 -13.20 2.20
C ALA A 93 -2.48 -13.98 2.03
N ALA A 94 -3.35 -13.59 1.10
CA ALA A 94 -4.63 -14.26 0.84
C ALA A 94 -4.45 -15.72 0.38
N ARG A 95 -3.40 -16.01 -0.39
CA ARG A 95 -3.09 -17.39 -0.82
C ARG A 95 -2.66 -18.30 0.32
N ARG A 96 -2.20 -17.73 1.43
CA ARG A 96 -1.59 -18.42 2.58
C ARG A 96 -2.56 -18.51 3.76
N ALA A 97 -3.29 -17.45 4.04
CA ALA A 97 -4.18 -17.34 5.19
C ALA A 97 -5.33 -18.37 5.16
N ARG A 98 -5.55 -19.03 6.29
CA ARG A 98 -6.64 -19.96 6.54
C ARG A 98 -7.57 -19.49 7.65
N GLU A 99 -7.11 -18.62 8.56
CA GLU A 99 -7.96 -18.12 9.62
C GLU A 99 -9.00 -17.13 9.07
N PRO A 100 -10.31 -17.34 9.36
CA PRO A 100 -11.38 -16.49 8.84
C PRO A 100 -11.17 -15.00 9.16
N ARG A 101 -10.66 -14.68 10.36
CA ARG A 101 -10.37 -13.31 10.76
C ARG A 101 -9.30 -12.66 9.89
N LEU A 102 -8.19 -13.35 9.63
CA LEU A 102 -7.12 -12.82 8.79
C LEU A 102 -7.57 -12.71 7.33
N GLN A 103 -8.31 -13.70 6.81
CA GLN A 103 -8.88 -13.66 5.46
C GLN A 103 -9.81 -12.45 5.27
N GLN A 104 -10.69 -12.17 6.24
CA GLN A 104 -11.56 -11.00 6.23
C GLN A 104 -10.78 -9.68 6.28
N ARG A 105 -9.73 -9.59 7.10
CA ARG A 105 -8.82 -8.41 7.12
C ARG A 105 -8.13 -8.22 5.78
N ILE A 106 -7.58 -9.27 5.18
CA ILE A 106 -6.90 -9.18 3.89
C ILE A 106 -7.89 -8.71 2.81
N ALA A 107 -9.09 -9.30 2.74
CA ALA A 107 -10.13 -8.89 1.79
C ALA A 107 -10.52 -7.41 1.97
N LEU A 108 -10.65 -6.95 3.21
CA LEU A 108 -10.91 -5.54 3.51
C LEU A 108 -9.78 -4.64 3.01
N PHE A 109 -8.51 -4.96 3.30
CA PHE A 109 -7.38 -4.13 2.90
C PHE A 109 -7.14 -4.12 1.39
N ILE A 110 -7.51 -5.19 0.67
CA ILE A 110 -7.58 -5.23 -0.79
C ILE A 110 -8.56 -4.17 -1.31
N ALA A 111 -9.76 -4.08 -0.72
CA ALA A 111 -10.77 -3.10 -1.10
C ALA A 111 -10.36 -1.67 -0.72
N LEU A 112 -9.79 -1.48 0.48
CA LEU A 112 -9.27 -0.17 0.93
C LEU A 112 -8.08 0.29 0.08
N CYS A 113 -7.21 -0.62 -0.36
CA CYS A 113 -6.11 -0.31 -1.27
C CYS A 113 -6.63 0.26 -2.60
N ALA A 114 -7.69 -0.32 -3.16
CA ALA A 114 -8.30 0.17 -4.39
C ALA A 114 -8.91 1.57 -4.19
N LEU A 115 -9.66 1.77 -3.11
CA LEU A 115 -10.25 3.08 -2.76
C LEU A 115 -9.17 4.15 -2.56
N LEU A 116 -8.11 3.84 -1.79
CA LEU A 116 -7.06 4.81 -1.51
C LEU A 116 -6.25 5.14 -2.77
N GLN A 117 -5.96 4.13 -3.59
CA GLN A 117 -5.32 4.34 -4.88
C GLN A 117 -6.15 5.29 -5.75
N GLU A 118 -7.48 5.13 -5.78
CA GLU A 118 -8.37 6.01 -6.50
C GLU A 118 -8.33 7.45 -5.93
N ALA A 119 -8.46 7.60 -4.62
CA ALA A 119 -8.42 8.89 -3.93
C ALA A 119 -7.12 9.68 -4.17
N VAL A 120 -5.99 8.97 -4.29
CA VAL A 120 -4.70 9.60 -4.55
C VAL A 120 -4.47 9.81 -6.04
N ARG A 121 -4.90 8.90 -6.93
CA ARG A 121 -4.55 8.97 -8.35
C ARG A 121 -5.51 9.78 -9.21
N ILE A 122 -6.80 9.78 -8.89
CA ILE A 122 -7.80 10.51 -9.67
C ILE A 122 -7.70 12.01 -9.37
N ASP A 123 -7.77 12.81 -10.44
CA ASP A 123 -7.84 14.27 -10.38
C ASP A 123 -8.83 14.70 -9.28
N PRO A 124 -8.46 15.63 -8.37
CA PRO A 124 -9.38 16.15 -7.38
C PRO A 124 -10.73 16.50 -7.96
N GLU A 125 -10.79 17.20 -9.10
CA GLU A 125 -12.04 17.68 -9.73
C GLU A 125 -13.00 16.56 -10.15
N ARG A 126 -12.50 15.33 -10.25
CA ARG A 126 -13.32 14.14 -10.52
C ARG A 126 -13.77 13.50 -9.22
N SER A 127 -15.08 13.23 -9.16
CA SER A 127 -15.66 12.46 -8.06
C SER A 127 -15.07 11.05 -8.00
N LEU A 128 -14.90 10.55 -6.78
CA LEU A 128 -14.60 9.14 -6.56
C LEU A 128 -15.75 8.28 -7.05
N SER A 129 -15.42 7.09 -7.55
CA SER A 129 -16.42 6.10 -7.89
C SER A 129 -17.31 5.77 -6.69
N THR A 130 -18.61 5.78 -6.93
CA THR A 130 -19.60 5.32 -5.96
C THR A 130 -19.52 3.80 -5.77
N SER A 131 -18.98 3.05 -6.74
CA SER A 131 -18.90 1.58 -6.66
C SER A 131 -18.02 1.10 -5.51
N HIS A 132 -16.89 1.77 -5.25
CA HIS A 132 -16.01 1.43 -4.12
C HIS A 132 -16.68 1.71 -2.77
N ARG A 133 -17.39 2.84 -2.66
CA ARG A 133 -18.17 3.20 -1.47
C ARG A 133 -19.22 2.15 -1.17
N GLU A 134 -20.02 1.79 -2.17
CA GLU A 134 -21.13 0.85 -2.01
C GLU A 134 -20.62 -0.57 -1.74
N ASN A 135 -19.54 -1.00 -2.39
CA ASN A 135 -18.90 -2.28 -2.10
C ASN A 135 -18.44 -2.35 -0.62
N LEU A 136 -17.76 -1.32 -0.12
CA LEU A 136 -17.29 -1.29 1.27
C LEU A 136 -18.45 -1.19 2.27
N LYS A 137 -19.50 -0.41 1.98
CA LYS A 137 -20.73 -0.36 2.79
C LYS A 137 -21.43 -1.72 2.89
N GLN A 138 -21.43 -2.51 1.82
CA GLN A 138 -22.04 -3.84 1.80
C GLN A 138 -21.14 -4.90 2.45
N THR A 139 -19.83 -4.77 2.29
CA THR A 139 -18.85 -5.75 2.76
C THR A 139 -18.56 -5.62 4.25
N LEU A 140 -18.32 -4.41 4.76
CA LEU A 140 -17.92 -4.19 6.16
C LEU A 140 -18.88 -4.83 7.19
N PRO A 141 -20.21 -4.70 7.07
CA PRO A 141 -21.15 -5.33 8.00
C PRO A 141 -21.11 -6.87 7.99
N ARG A 142 -20.63 -7.48 6.90
CA ARG A 142 -20.55 -8.94 6.73
C ARG A 142 -19.24 -9.54 7.23
N LEU A 143 -18.28 -8.71 7.65
CA LEU A 143 -17.01 -9.17 8.22
C LEU A 143 -17.18 -9.53 9.70
N ASP A 144 -17.92 -10.61 9.95
CA ASP A 144 -18.34 -11.08 11.27
C ASP A 144 -17.19 -11.55 12.18
N CYS A 145 -16.05 -11.96 11.60
CA CYS A 145 -14.86 -12.37 12.35
C CYS A 145 -14.03 -11.17 12.87
N LEU A 146 -14.37 -9.95 12.45
CA LEU A 146 -13.80 -8.71 13.01
C LEU A 146 -14.62 -8.25 14.22
N SER A 147 -14.01 -7.48 15.13
CA SER A 147 -14.77 -6.88 16.22
C SER A 147 -15.68 -5.76 15.70
N ALA A 148 -16.77 -5.46 16.42
CA ALA A 148 -17.64 -4.34 16.07
C ALA A 148 -16.88 -3.00 16.05
N ALA A 149 -15.94 -2.81 16.99
CA ALA A 149 -15.07 -1.64 17.04
C ALA A 149 -14.16 -1.54 15.80
N GLU A 150 -13.56 -2.65 15.36
CA GLU A 150 -12.73 -2.68 14.17
C GLU A 150 -13.53 -2.37 12.90
N ARG A 151 -14.75 -2.92 12.76
CA ARG A 151 -15.65 -2.59 11.65
C ARG A 151 -16.05 -1.11 11.64
N ALA A 152 -16.43 -0.56 12.79
CA ALA A 152 -16.81 0.84 12.91
C ALA A 152 -15.63 1.79 12.59
N HIS A 153 -14.42 1.44 13.01
CA HIS A 153 -13.20 2.17 12.68
C HIS A 153 -12.99 2.27 11.18
N TYR A 154 -13.02 1.14 10.45
CA TYR A 154 -12.82 1.18 8.99
C TYR A 154 -13.98 1.83 8.25
N GLN A 155 -15.20 1.78 8.78
CA GLN A 155 -16.31 2.56 8.24
C GLN A 155 -16.07 4.08 8.39
N ALA A 156 -15.55 4.51 9.54
CA ALA A 156 -15.17 5.90 9.77
C ALA A 156 -14.02 6.33 8.85
N GLU A 157 -13.01 5.49 8.65
CA GLU A 157 -11.90 5.77 7.71
C GLU A 157 -12.37 5.92 6.27
N VAL A 158 -13.31 5.09 5.81
CA VAL A 158 -13.90 5.24 4.48
C VAL A 158 -14.62 6.59 4.36
N THR A 159 -15.47 6.94 5.33
CA THR A 159 -16.17 8.24 5.36
C THR A 159 -15.16 9.40 5.35
N ARG A 160 -14.14 9.34 6.21
CA ARG A 160 -13.07 10.34 6.29
C ARG A 160 -12.37 10.56 4.94
N LEU A 161 -12.09 9.50 4.18
CA LEU A 161 -11.47 9.63 2.86
C LEU A 161 -12.40 10.29 1.84
N TYR A 162 -13.70 9.98 1.85
CA TYR A 162 -14.67 10.66 0.97
C TYR A 162 -14.82 12.14 1.34
N ASP A 163 -14.89 12.45 2.64
CA ASP A 163 -15.00 13.83 3.13
C ASP A 163 -13.73 14.63 2.80
N LEU A 164 -12.54 14.02 2.98
CA LEU A 164 -11.26 14.60 2.57
C LEU A 164 -11.23 14.90 1.07
N ARG A 165 -11.74 13.98 0.24
CA ARG A 165 -11.82 14.17 -1.22
C ARG A 165 -12.79 15.27 -1.62
N ALA A 166 -13.90 15.44 -0.90
CA ALA A 166 -14.80 16.57 -1.12
C ALA A 166 -14.11 17.90 -0.75
N ALA A 167 -13.43 17.93 0.40
CA ALA A 167 -12.71 19.13 0.88
C ALA A 167 -11.59 19.59 -0.07
N LEU A 168 -10.99 18.68 -0.85
CA LEU A 168 -10.02 19.06 -1.89
C LEU A 168 -10.57 20.02 -2.95
N GLN A 169 -11.88 20.11 -3.18
CA GLN A 169 -12.40 21.08 -4.16
C GLN A 169 -12.22 22.52 -3.69
N GLU A 170 -12.31 22.73 -2.39
CA GLU A 170 -12.45 24.04 -1.77
C GLU A 170 -11.15 24.47 -1.08
N ASP A 171 -10.41 23.52 -0.50
CA ASP A 171 -9.21 23.81 0.28
C ASP A 171 -7.93 23.71 -0.60
N ALA A 172 -7.32 24.87 -0.87
CA ALA A 172 -6.08 24.98 -1.62
C ALA A 172 -4.88 24.30 -0.93
N TYR A 173 -4.84 24.31 0.41
CA TYR A 173 -3.81 23.62 1.18
C TYR A 173 -3.93 22.12 1.00
N LEU A 174 -5.12 21.55 1.18
CA LEU A 174 -5.31 20.11 1.00
C LEU A 174 -4.98 19.66 -0.43
N ARG A 175 -5.30 20.46 -1.46
CA ARG A 175 -4.86 20.20 -2.84
C ARG A 175 -3.35 20.20 -3.00
N THR A 176 -2.69 21.15 -2.35
CA THR A 176 -1.23 21.21 -2.32
C THR A 176 -0.66 19.92 -1.70
N VAL A 177 -1.17 19.49 -0.54
CA VAL A 177 -0.76 18.24 0.13
C VAL A 177 -1.01 17.02 -0.77
N TRP A 178 -2.16 16.96 -1.46
CA TRP A 178 -2.46 15.88 -2.41
C TRP A 178 -1.43 15.79 -3.54
N HIS A 179 -1.04 16.93 -4.12
CA HIS A 179 0.02 16.97 -5.14
C HIS A 179 1.39 16.55 -4.56
N LEU A 180 1.69 16.90 -3.31
CA LEU A 180 2.93 16.46 -2.65
C LEU A 180 2.96 14.94 -2.44
N VAL A 181 1.84 14.31 -2.06
CA VAL A 181 1.74 12.84 -2.01
C VAL A 181 2.09 12.24 -3.38
N ARG A 182 1.57 12.82 -4.47
CA ARG A 182 1.84 12.37 -5.84
C ARG A 182 3.28 12.58 -6.28
N ALA A 183 3.89 13.70 -5.91
CA ALA A 183 5.30 13.94 -6.14
C ALA A 183 6.16 12.87 -5.45
N ARG A 184 5.87 12.59 -4.16
CA ARG A 184 6.58 11.56 -3.40
C ARG A 184 6.44 10.18 -4.03
N MET A 185 5.23 9.80 -4.43
CA MET A 185 4.99 8.52 -5.10
C MET A 185 5.81 8.35 -6.38
N ALA A 186 5.93 9.41 -7.20
CA ALA A 186 6.71 9.37 -8.43
C ALA A 186 8.22 9.22 -8.14
N MET A 187 8.74 9.97 -7.16
CA MET A 187 10.16 9.88 -6.77
C MET A 187 10.52 8.50 -6.20
N GLU A 188 9.64 7.85 -5.44
CA GLU A 188 9.89 6.50 -4.89
C GLU A 188 10.04 5.41 -5.96
N VAL A 189 9.50 5.63 -7.17
CA VAL A 189 9.66 4.74 -8.32
C VAL A 189 10.67 5.26 -9.35
N SER A 190 11.51 6.22 -8.96
CA SER A 190 12.52 6.87 -9.81
C SER A 190 11.94 7.58 -11.04
N GLU A 191 10.67 8.01 -10.98
CA GLU A 191 10.02 8.85 -12.00
C GLU A 191 10.19 10.33 -11.65
N ASP A 192 11.45 10.76 -11.54
CA ASP A 192 11.85 12.08 -11.03
C ASP A 192 11.19 13.26 -11.75
N ASP A 193 11.07 13.20 -13.07
CA ASP A 193 10.47 14.28 -13.88
C ASP A 193 8.94 14.39 -13.65
N PHE A 194 8.27 13.25 -13.42
CA PHE A 194 6.87 13.26 -13.00
C PHE A 194 6.75 13.85 -11.58
N GLY A 195 7.69 13.54 -10.68
CA GLY A 195 7.78 14.14 -9.36
C GLY A 195 7.86 15.67 -9.41
N LEU A 196 8.74 16.21 -10.26
CA LEU A 196 8.88 17.65 -10.49
C LEU A 196 7.59 18.27 -11.06
N THR A 197 6.92 17.59 -11.98
CA THR A 197 5.63 18.04 -12.53
C THR A 197 4.57 18.20 -11.43
N TRP A 198 4.49 17.25 -10.51
CA TRP A 198 3.58 17.34 -9.36
C TRP A 198 3.97 18.44 -8.37
N LEU A 199 5.27 18.70 -8.17
CA LEU A 199 5.74 19.82 -7.34
C LEU A 199 5.37 21.19 -7.94
N LEU A 200 5.46 21.33 -9.27
CA LEU A 200 5.01 22.54 -9.96
C LEU A 200 3.47 22.70 -9.86
N ALA A 201 2.72 21.61 -9.96
CA ALA A 201 1.28 21.63 -9.72
C ALA A 201 0.94 22.03 -8.28
N ALA A 202 1.68 21.51 -7.28
CA ALA A 202 1.56 21.91 -5.89
C ALA A 202 1.83 23.41 -5.71
N ARG A 203 2.88 23.96 -6.34
CA ARG A 203 3.19 25.41 -6.30
C ARG A 203 2.04 26.24 -6.83
N ARG A 204 1.38 25.79 -7.91
CA ARG A 204 0.25 26.51 -8.51
C ARG A 204 -0.92 26.61 -7.52
N CYS A 205 -1.23 25.53 -6.80
CA CYS A 205 -2.25 25.52 -5.76
C CYS A 205 -1.85 26.35 -4.52
N ALA A 206 -0.57 26.33 -4.15
CA ALA A 206 -0.08 27.01 -2.96
C ALA A 206 0.18 28.53 -3.13
N ARG A 207 -0.19 29.12 -4.27
CA ARG A 207 0.19 30.50 -4.61
C ARG A 207 -0.30 31.55 -3.61
N GLU A 208 -1.46 31.34 -3.02
CA GLU A 208 -2.02 32.24 -2.02
C GLU A 208 -1.68 31.82 -0.58
N LEU A 209 -1.04 30.65 -0.41
CA LEU A 209 -0.71 30.11 0.91
C LEU A 209 0.63 30.63 1.42
N PHE A 210 1.60 30.82 0.52
CA PHE A 210 2.91 31.36 0.87
C PHE A 210 3.65 31.87 -0.37
N GLU A 211 4.57 32.81 -0.15
CA GLU A 211 5.54 33.21 -1.17
C GLU A 211 6.87 32.45 -0.96
N PRO A 212 7.43 31.82 -2.01
CA PRO A 212 8.68 31.10 -1.88
C PRO A 212 9.83 32.08 -1.67
N GLY A 213 10.71 31.78 -0.71
CA GLY A 213 12.00 32.47 -0.61
C GLY A 213 12.87 32.22 -1.84
N GLU A 214 13.92 33.04 -2.04
CA GLU A 214 14.78 33.03 -3.23
C GLU A 214 15.30 31.63 -3.60
N TYR A 215 15.71 30.86 -2.60
CA TYR A 215 16.22 29.50 -2.79
C TYR A 215 15.18 28.55 -3.40
N LEU A 216 13.97 28.49 -2.82
CA LEU A 216 12.90 27.65 -3.35
C LEU A 216 12.41 28.16 -4.71
N ALA A 217 12.35 29.48 -4.90
CA ALA A 217 12.00 30.07 -6.19
C ALA A 217 12.98 29.63 -7.29
N GLY A 218 14.30 29.66 -7.02
CA GLY A 218 15.33 29.19 -7.95
C GLY A 218 15.28 27.68 -8.21
N LEU A 219 14.90 26.86 -7.22
CA LEU A 219 14.66 25.43 -7.41
C LEU A 219 13.45 25.16 -8.31
N LEU A 220 12.34 25.87 -8.08
CA LEU A 220 11.11 25.74 -8.88
C LEU A 220 11.30 26.24 -10.32
N ASP A 221 12.08 27.30 -10.53
CA ASP A 221 12.43 27.76 -11.87
C ASP A 221 13.25 26.72 -12.64
N ARG A 222 14.28 26.15 -12.02
CA ARG A 222 15.06 25.03 -12.60
C ARG A 222 14.19 23.82 -12.88
N ALA A 223 13.26 23.47 -11.98
CA ALA A 223 12.31 22.39 -12.20
C ALA A 223 11.44 22.67 -13.44
N ARG A 224 10.90 23.88 -13.57
CA ARG A 224 10.12 24.30 -14.75
C ARG A 224 10.94 24.20 -16.04
N LYS A 225 12.16 24.73 -16.05
CA LYS A 225 13.08 24.66 -17.21
C LYS A 225 13.37 23.22 -17.61
N ARG A 226 13.60 22.33 -16.64
CA ARG A 226 13.81 20.89 -16.89
C ARG A 226 12.60 20.25 -17.57
N ILE A 227 11.39 20.54 -17.12
CA ILE A 227 10.16 20.01 -17.74
C ILE A 227 9.99 20.57 -19.16
N LEU A 228 10.23 21.87 -19.38
CA LEU A 228 10.14 22.46 -20.73
C LEU A 228 11.15 21.84 -21.69
N LEU A 229 12.38 21.56 -21.25
CA LEU A 229 13.38 20.84 -22.05
C LEU A 229 12.89 19.45 -22.44
N LEU A 230 12.28 18.71 -21.52
CA LEU A 230 11.76 17.35 -21.79
C LEU A 230 10.58 17.37 -22.77
N LEU A 231 9.77 18.42 -22.74
CA LEU A 231 8.64 18.60 -23.67
C LEU A 231 9.07 19.12 -25.05
N GLY A 232 10.35 19.51 -25.23
CA GLY A 232 10.83 20.11 -26.48
C GLY A 232 10.33 21.55 -26.69
N GLU A 233 9.89 22.22 -25.63
CA GLU A 233 9.33 23.58 -25.66
C GLU A 233 10.42 24.67 -25.52
N VAL A 234 11.68 24.27 -25.35
CA VAL A 234 12.83 25.19 -25.31
C VAL A 234 13.41 25.34 -26.72
N PRO A 235 13.66 26.56 -27.21
CA PRO A 235 14.28 26.76 -28.52
C PRO A 235 15.65 26.06 -28.64
N PRO A 236 15.98 25.42 -29.79
CA PRO A 236 17.25 24.71 -29.97
C PRO A 236 18.50 25.54 -29.67
N ALA A 237 18.45 26.85 -29.92
CA ALA A 237 19.55 27.77 -29.66
C ALA A 237 19.84 27.97 -28.15
N GLU A 238 18.87 27.68 -27.28
CA GLU A 238 18.93 27.90 -25.83
C GLU A 238 19.02 26.59 -25.04
N GLU A 239 18.93 25.43 -25.70
CA GLU A 239 18.90 24.13 -25.04
C GLU A 239 20.14 23.89 -24.17
N GLU A 240 21.34 24.14 -24.69
CA GLU A 240 22.59 23.85 -23.99
C GLU A 240 22.77 24.75 -22.76
N ALA A 241 22.45 26.04 -22.90
CA ALA A 241 22.45 26.97 -21.78
C ALA A 241 21.42 26.56 -20.72
N THR A 242 20.21 26.16 -21.13
CA THR A 242 19.15 25.72 -20.23
C THR A 242 19.54 24.41 -19.51
N ARG A 243 20.20 23.47 -20.19
CA ARG A 243 20.72 22.23 -19.57
C ARG A 243 21.76 22.56 -18.50
N ALA A 244 22.67 23.50 -18.78
CA ALA A 244 23.67 23.94 -17.81
C ALA A 244 23.03 24.61 -16.58
N GLU A 245 21.99 25.43 -16.76
CA GLU A 245 21.26 26.08 -15.68
C GLU A 245 20.43 25.10 -14.82
N VAL A 246 19.78 24.12 -15.44
CA VAL A 246 19.05 23.07 -14.71
C VAL A 246 20.00 22.28 -13.83
N GLY A 247 21.18 21.95 -14.36
CA GLY A 247 22.24 21.24 -13.63
C GLY A 247 21.74 19.93 -12.99
N HIS A 248 22.37 19.53 -11.88
CA HIS A 248 21.98 18.35 -11.10
C HIS A 248 20.83 18.65 -10.13
N LEU A 249 19.70 19.16 -10.65
CA LEU A 249 18.50 19.35 -9.84
C LEU A 249 18.01 18.03 -9.26
N ARG A 250 17.91 17.94 -7.93
CA ARG A 250 17.39 16.77 -7.22
C ARG A 250 15.93 17.01 -6.82
N PRO A 251 14.96 16.22 -7.30
CA PRO A 251 13.55 16.40 -6.94
C PRO A 251 13.30 16.37 -5.42
N GLY A 252 14.05 15.54 -4.68
CA GLY A 252 13.98 15.48 -3.22
C GLY A 252 14.35 16.81 -2.54
N GLU A 253 15.33 17.56 -3.08
CA GLU A 253 15.69 18.88 -2.56
C GLU A 253 14.54 19.88 -2.75
N VAL A 254 13.92 19.87 -3.94
CA VAL A 254 12.75 20.69 -4.23
C VAL A 254 11.59 20.33 -3.30
N PHE A 255 11.34 19.04 -3.11
CA PHE A 255 10.28 18.53 -2.23
C PHE A 255 10.46 18.98 -0.78
N GLU A 256 11.66 18.83 -0.23
CA GLU A 256 11.96 19.21 1.15
C GLU A 256 11.94 20.73 1.37
N ALA A 257 12.53 21.49 0.45
CA ALA A 257 12.44 22.95 0.49
C ALA A 257 11.00 23.45 0.40
N PHE A 258 10.17 22.78 -0.41
CA PHE A 258 8.74 23.09 -0.55
C PHE A 258 7.98 22.82 0.75
N LEU A 259 8.18 21.64 1.37
CA LEU A 259 7.55 21.31 2.66
C LEU A 259 7.91 22.34 3.73
N ALA A 260 9.19 22.70 3.85
CA ALA A 260 9.63 23.67 4.83
C ALA A 260 9.00 25.06 4.63
N ALA A 261 8.90 25.52 3.38
CA ALA A 261 8.26 26.79 3.06
C ALA A 261 6.75 26.76 3.29
N LEU A 262 6.09 25.64 2.98
CA LEU A 262 4.66 25.45 3.21
C LEU A 262 4.34 25.44 4.72
N ASP A 263 5.14 24.75 5.52
CA ASP A 263 5.01 24.73 6.99
C ASP A 263 5.16 26.14 7.57
N ALA A 264 6.19 26.86 7.14
CA ALA A 264 6.44 28.23 7.59
C ALA A 264 5.32 29.21 7.19
N GLY A 265 4.80 29.10 5.96
CA GLY A 265 3.77 30.00 5.45
C GLY A 265 2.37 29.73 6.01
N THR A 266 2.07 28.49 6.37
CA THR A 266 0.72 28.09 6.82
C THR A 266 0.61 27.84 8.33
N GLY A 267 1.73 27.69 9.04
CA GLY A 267 1.76 27.27 10.44
C GLY A 267 1.29 25.82 10.67
N ARG A 268 1.14 25.03 9.60
CA ARG A 268 0.74 23.62 9.65
C ARG A 268 1.97 22.70 9.57
N GLN A 269 1.71 21.40 9.70
CA GLN A 269 2.74 20.35 9.57
C GLN A 269 2.48 19.55 8.29
N ALA A 270 2.81 20.09 7.13
CA ALA A 270 2.52 19.51 5.83
C ALA A 270 3.06 18.09 5.69
N ARG A 271 4.24 17.80 6.24
CA ARG A 271 4.80 16.45 6.26
C ARG A 271 3.90 15.45 7.01
N ARG A 272 3.32 15.88 8.14
CA ARG A 272 2.36 15.08 8.90
C ARG A 272 1.05 14.95 8.13
N ASP A 273 0.61 16.04 7.50
CA ASP A 273 -0.66 16.07 6.76
C ASP A 273 -0.64 15.23 5.48
N LEU A 274 0.54 14.83 4.97
CA LEU A 274 0.61 13.77 3.97
C LEU A 274 -0.14 12.52 4.44
N GLN A 275 -0.09 12.20 5.74
CA GLN A 275 -0.76 11.04 6.34
C GLN A 275 -2.30 11.10 6.26
N LEU A 276 -2.90 12.27 5.97
CA LEU A 276 -4.33 12.37 5.69
C LEU A 276 -4.75 11.45 4.53
N PHE A 277 -3.83 11.19 3.59
CA PHE A 277 -4.04 10.30 2.46
C PHE A 277 -3.56 8.86 2.73
N THR A 278 -3.70 8.37 3.97
CA THR A 278 -3.40 6.97 4.33
C THR A 278 -4.60 6.30 4.99
N ILE A 279 -4.52 5.00 5.26
CA ILE A 279 -5.51 4.28 6.08
C ILE A 279 -4.89 4.02 7.45
N HIS A 280 -5.53 4.51 8.50
CA HIS A 280 -5.07 4.24 9.85
C HIS A 280 -5.46 2.81 10.25
N PRO A 281 -4.50 1.93 10.61
CA PRO A 281 -4.83 0.58 11.05
C PRO A 281 -5.55 0.64 12.40
N PHE A 282 -6.53 -0.25 12.58
CA PHE A 282 -7.19 -0.39 13.87
C PHE A 282 -6.21 -0.91 14.93
N VAL A 283 -6.06 -0.18 16.03
CA VAL A 283 -5.31 -0.60 17.21
C VAL A 283 -6.31 -0.87 18.31
N ALA A 284 -6.39 -2.11 18.78
CA ALA A 284 -7.23 -2.44 19.92
C ALA A 284 -6.72 -1.71 21.15
N ALA A 285 -7.63 -1.15 21.96
CA ALA A 285 -7.26 -0.61 23.25
C ALA A 285 -6.60 -1.73 24.10
N PRO A 286 -5.51 -1.44 24.83
CA PRO A 286 -5.01 -2.41 25.80
C PRO A 286 -6.14 -2.72 26.79
N ALA A 287 -6.37 -4.02 26.98
CA ALA A 287 -7.34 -4.53 27.95
C ALA A 287 -6.91 -4.18 29.39
#